data_AF-A0A401LV74-F1
#
_entry.id   AF-A0A401LV74-F1
#
_cell.length_a   1.000
_cell.length_b   1.000
_cell.length_c   1.000
_cell.angle_alpha   90.00
_cell.angle_beta   90.00
_cell.angle_gamma   90.00
#
_symmetry.space_group_name_H-M   'P 1'
#
loop_
_entity.id
_entity.type
_entity.pdbx_description
1 polymer ?
#
loop_
_entity_poly.entity_id
_entity_poly.type
_entity_poly.pdbx_seq_one_letter_code
_entity_poly.pdbx_strand_id
1 'polypeptide(L)'
;MVSFVITSCFGDDNDVEYSPDATIHAFELDTIYGINYKFTIDQQKGEIYNEDSLPVHADTIIDRILIKTLTTASGIITMKNKDDQDSIIIMDGNQVMDSMDLRKPVTLKVYAPDYQQTKTYTINVRVHKYDPDSLSWNYMGGIDNTITGEQKAVILGDDILNYTILNNKLNVFWRQIGSKSSWTSALVEGDIFNNTLPTSILSYDGKLYATSSTNDGIVYESTNGTTWTASELFSNSSVNLLLAPLSNKITFIEAINGKKFFNSTDEIKKAKITDEEQLQEVPKDFPIGNISYTTYSTATNLEGIMLIGKYENQPTVGDSNTKTIVPWGYMGDIWVSFAPNNTTSSCPEIENPSIIYYNDQFYIFGDGFKSFYVSKSGLAWKKATKFSFPNYNWSASGVILRPTIDDPEFRGRKNYATVQDTKNEYIYILFGSESGITFSENIKVAGSNTLVDRGPYNHDSEVWRGRLNQLWFDLAKSPKQ
;
A
#
# COMPACT_ATOMS: atom_id res chain seq x y z
N MET A 1 -0.87 -25.50 44.72
CA MET A 1 -1.35 -26.66 45.51
C MET A 1 -0.10 -27.28 46.13
N VAL A 2 0.13 -27.07 47.42
CA VAL A 2 1.31 -27.62 48.11
C VAL A 2 1.04 -29.11 48.33
N SER A 3 1.90 -29.97 47.80
CA SER A 3 1.84 -31.41 48.08
C SER A 3 2.73 -31.68 49.28
N PHE A 4 2.16 -32.23 50.35
CA PHE A 4 2.89 -32.72 51.52
C PHE A 4 2.86 -34.23 51.47
N VAL A 5 4.05 -34.86 51.43
CA VAL A 5 4.19 -36.31 51.63
C VAL A 5 4.81 -36.49 53.01
N ILE A 6 4.07 -37.16 53.90
CA ILE A 6 4.57 -37.51 55.24
C ILE A 6 4.79 -39.02 55.24
N THR A 7 6.04 -39.46 55.31
CA THR A 7 6.38 -40.88 55.50
C THR A 7 6.90 -41.07 56.92
N SER A 8 6.13 -41.74 57.79
CA SER A 8 6.57 -42.05 59.14
C SER A 8 7.00 -43.51 59.25
N CYS A 9 8.27 -43.73 59.57
CA CYS A 9 8.75 -44.95 60.22
C CYS A 9 9.98 -44.59 61.08
N PHE A 10 9.71 -44.35 62.36
CA PHE A 10 10.65 -44.50 63.49
C PHE A 10 12.02 -43.79 63.39
N GLY A 11 12.08 -42.60 63.98
CA GLY A 11 13.29 -41.82 64.22
C GLY A 11 12.91 -40.34 64.19
N ASP A 12 13.19 -39.60 65.26
CA ASP A 12 12.92 -38.16 65.36
C ASP A 12 13.67 -37.41 64.26
N ASP A 13 12.96 -37.07 63.18
CA ASP A 13 13.10 -35.85 62.37
C ASP A 13 11.95 -35.85 61.35
N ASN A 14 11.01 -34.91 61.48
CA ASN A 14 10.03 -34.66 60.43
C ASN A 14 10.74 -33.89 59.30
N ASP A 15 11.47 -34.60 58.45
CA ASP A 15 12.07 -34.00 57.25
C ASP A 15 10.95 -33.58 56.30
N VAL A 16 10.62 -32.29 56.32
CA VAL A 16 9.71 -31.68 55.33
C VAL A 16 10.48 -31.51 54.04
N GLU A 17 10.23 -32.38 53.06
CA GLU A 17 10.79 -32.25 51.72
C GLU A 17 10.04 -31.14 50.94
N TYR A 18 10.75 -30.05 50.64
CA TYR A 18 10.23 -28.97 49.82
C TYR A 18 10.47 -29.27 48.34
N SER A 19 9.49 -28.94 47.49
CA SER A 19 9.59 -29.18 46.05
C SER A 19 10.76 -28.40 45.43
N PRO A 20 11.55 -29.01 44.52
CA PRO A 20 12.58 -28.33 43.73
C PRO A 20 12.02 -27.57 42.51
N ASP A 21 10.69 -27.45 42.40
CA ASP A 21 10.01 -26.82 41.27
C ASP A 21 10.16 -25.29 41.27
N ALA A 22 11.05 -24.78 40.43
CA ALA A 22 11.24 -23.35 40.17
C ALA A 22 10.53 -22.87 38.89
N THR A 23 9.47 -23.55 38.43
CA THR A 23 8.82 -23.21 37.14
C THR A 23 7.61 -22.29 37.27
N ILE A 24 7.27 -21.60 36.17
CA ILE A 24 6.04 -20.81 36.02
C ILE A 24 4.98 -21.68 35.35
N HIS A 25 3.81 -21.79 35.96
CA HIS A 25 2.71 -22.65 35.50
C HIS A 25 1.62 -21.91 34.72
N ALA A 26 1.46 -20.61 34.98
CA ALA A 26 0.49 -19.78 34.28
C ALA A 26 1.00 -18.35 34.18
N PHE A 27 0.70 -17.70 33.06
CA PHE A 27 1.05 -16.32 32.78
C PHE A 27 -0.06 -15.66 31.97
N GLU A 28 -0.59 -14.53 32.46
CA GLU A 28 -1.56 -13.71 31.74
C GLU A 28 -1.31 -12.23 32.05
N LEU A 29 -1.40 -11.40 31.01
CA LEU A 29 -1.45 -9.95 31.16
C LEU A 29 -2.89 -9.48 31.35
N ASP A 30 -3.06 -8.27 31.86
CA ASP A 30 -4.34 -7.59 31.81
C ASP A 30 -4.77 -7.29 30.36
N THR A 31 -6.03 -6.92 30.17
CA THR A 31 -6.60 -6.74 28.84
C THR A 31 -5.90 -5.64 28.06
N ILE A 32 -5.59 -5.93 26.79
CA ILE A 32 -5.04 -4.96 25.84
C ILE A 32 -6.16 -4.62 24.87
N TYR A 33 -6.59 -3.35 24.86
CA TYR A 33 -7.80 -2.91 24.14
C TYR A 33 -9.06 -3.72 24.49
N GLY A 34 -9.18 -4.18 25.74
CA GLY A 34 -10.31 -4.99 26.20
C GLY A 34 -10.26 -6.47 25.77
N ILE A 35 -9.16 -6.93 25.17
CA ILE A 35 -8.97 -8.32 24.71
C ILE A 35 -7.89 -9.00 25.56
N ASN A 36 -8.11 -10.28 25.90
CA ASN A 36 -7.11 -11.14 26.53
C ASN A 36 -6.24 -11.82 25.46
N TYR A 37 -4.92 -11.69 25.58
CA TYR A 37 -3.96 -12.32 24.68
C TYR A 37 -3.36 -13.56 25.32
N LYS A 38 -3.20 -14.62 24.52
CA LYS A 38 -2.59 -15.88 24.97
C LYS A 38 -1.07 -15.79 24.90
N PHE A 39 -0.41 -16.32 25.93
CA PHE A 39 1.04 -16.41 26.01
C PHE A 39 1.47 -17.88 26.11
N THR A 40 2.57 -18.20 25.42
CA THR A 40 3.27 -19.48 25.51
C THR A 40 4.35 -19.37 26.57
N ILE A 41 4.44 -20.39 27.45
CA ILE A 41 5.55 -20.56 28.39
C ILE A 41 6.44 -21.67 27.86
N ASP A 42 7.57 -21.32 27.26
CA ASP A 42 8.60 -22.29 26.86
C ASP A 42 9.42 -22.68 28.10
N GLN A 43 9.05 -23.82 28.68
CA GLN A 43 9.72 -24.35 29.86
C GLN A 43 11.18 -24.75 29.60
N GLN A 44 11.58 -25.07 28.37
CA GLN A 44 12.95 -25.50 28.09
C GLN A 44 13.89 -24.31 27.98
N LYS A 45 13.43 -23.24 27.30
CA LYS A 45 14.22 -22.02 27.10
C LYS A 45 14.09 -21.01 28.22
N GLY A 46 13.06 -21.11 29.04
CA GLY A 46 12.74 -20.06 30.01
C GLY A 46 12.26 -18.80 29.29
N GLU A 47 11.36 -18.93 28.33
CA GLU A 47 10.79 -17.80 27.60
C GLU A 47 9.28 -17.74 27.79
N ILE A 48 8.75 -16.53 27.90
CA ILE A 48 7.31 -16.27 27.89
C ILE A 48 7.04 -15.27 26.79
N TYR A 49 6.23 -15.66 25.81
CA TYR A 49 5.97 -14.81 24.65
C TYR A 49 4.60 -15.11 24.04
N ASN A 50 4.03 -14.12 23.36
CA ASN A 50 2.85 -14.29 22.53
C ASN A 50 3.27 -14.77 21.13
N GLU A 51 2.65 -15.86 20.67
CA GLU A 51 2.86 -16.38 19.30
C GLU A 51 2.38 -15.37 18.25
N ASP A 52 1.17 -14.84 18.47
CA ASP A 52 0.59 -13.79 17.65
C ASP A 52 0.90 -12.41 18.25
N SER A 53 1.42 -11.50 17.44
CA SER A 53 1.87 -10.20 17.92
C SER A 53 0.67 -9.33 18.34
N LEU A 54 0.85 -8.53 19.38
CA LEU A 54 -0.14 -7.54 19.78
C LEU A 54 -0.38 -6.53 18.65
N PRO A 55 -1.56 -5.91 18.56
CA PRO A 55 -1.84 -4.87 17.58
C PRO A 55 -0.87 -3.69 17.72
N VAL A 56 -0.66 -2.97 16.61
CA VAL A 56 0.13 -1.73 16.60
C VAL A 56 -0.41 -0.75 17.64
N HIS A 57 0.47 0.04 18.23
CA HIS A 57 0.17 1.01 19.30
C HIS A 57 -0.14 0.40 20.67
N ALA A 58 -0.11 -0.92 20.81
CA ALA A 58 -0.20 -1.58 22.12
C ALA A 58 0.95 -1.18 23.05
N ASP A 59 2.05 -0.60 22.54
CA ASP A 59 3.16 -0.02 23.31
C ASP A 59 2.71 1.07 24.30
N THR A 60 1.59 1.75 24.02
CA THR A 60 0.97 2.72 24.94
C THR A 60 0.18 2.10 26.10
N ILE A 61 -0.02 0.78 26.07
CA ILE A 61 -0.66 0.00 27.14
C ILE A 61 0.40 -0.83 27.85
N ILE A 62 1.29 -1.48 27.09
CA ILE A 62 2.33 -2.35 27.65
C ILE A 62 3.52 -1.57 28.25
N ASP A 63 3.54 -0.24 28.16
CA ASP A 63 4.47 0.59 28.94
C ASP A 63 4.13 0.60 30.43
N ARG A 64 2.90 0.22 30.79
CA ARG A 64 2.41 0.16 32.17
C ARG A 64 1.29 -0.88 32.34
N ILE A 65 1.56 -2.12 31.96
CA ILE A 65 0.58 -3.22 32.03
C ILE A 65 0.77 -4.09 33.27
N LEU A 66 -0.32 -4.62 33.80
CA LEU A 66 -0.31 -5.55 34.93
C LEU A 66 -0.12 -7.00 34.45
N ILE A 67 0.72 -7.77 35.15
CA ILE A 67 0.72 -9.23 35.03
C ILE A 67 -0.39 -9.75 35.95
N LYS A 68 -1.56 -10.02 35.35
CA LYS A 68 -2.79 -10.42 36.03
C LYS A 68 -2.68 -11.80 36.66
N THR A 69 -2.01 -12.72 35.98
CA THR A 69 -1.79 -14.08 36.45
C THR A 69 -0.32 -14.45 36.28
N LEU A 70 0.31 -14.89 37.36
CA LEU A 70 1.65 -15.42 37.43
C LEU A 70 1.67 -16.49 38.52
N THR A 71 1.57 -17.75 38.12
CA THR A 71 1.50 -18.88 39.06
C THR A 71 2.83 -19.61 39.13
N THR A 72 3.39 -19.77 40.33
CA THR A 72 4.61 -20.55 40.61
C THR A 72 4.39 -21.47 41.82
N ALA A 73 5.29 -22.42 42.05
CA ALA A 73 5.21 -23.30 43.21
C ALA A 73 5.56 -22.59 44.54
N SER A 74 6.51 -21.64 44.53
CA SER A 74 7.01 -20.96 45.74
C SER A 74 6.36 -19.60 46.04
N GLY A 75 5.87 -18.90 45.00
CA GLY A 75 5.46 -17.50 45.10
C GLY A 75 6.62 -16.50 45.23
N ILE A 76 7.89 -16.95 45.22
CA ILE A 76 9.06 -16.08 45.39
C ILE A 76 9.70 -15.82 44.04
N ILE A 77 9.57 -14.58 43.57
CA ILE A 77 10.11 -14.12 42.28
C ILE A 77 10.89 -12.82 42.47
N THR A 78 12.07 -12.75 41.87
CA THR A 78 12.87 -11.53 41.81
C THR A 78 13.06 -11.04 40.37
N MET A 79 13.35 -9.75 40.24
CA MET A 79 13.68 -9.07 38.99
C MET A 79 14.84 -8.11 39.24
N LYS A 80 15.62 -7.80 38.21
CA LYS A 80 16.64 -6.76 38.29
C LYS A 80 16.00 -5.37 38.35
N ASN A 81 16.45 -4.54 39.30
CA ASN A 81 16.12 -3.11 39.34
C ASN A 81 17.04 -2.29 38.42
N LYS A 82 16.88 -0.96 38.42
CA LYS A 82 17.66 -0.04 37.57
C LYS A 82 19.17 -0.07 37.84
N ASP A 83 19.58 -0.54 39.01
CA ASP A 83 20.98 -0.67 39.44
C ASP A 83 21.50 -2.11 39.30
N ASP A 84 20.79 -2.96 38.55
CA ASP A 84 21.09 -4.39 38.32
C ASP A 84 21.13 -5.26 39.60
N GLN A 85 20.44 -4.82 40.64
CA GLN A 85 20.26 -5.58 41.88
C GLN A 85 18.92 -6.32 41.89
N ASP A 86 18.90 -7.48 42.54
CA ASP A 86 17.67 -8.27 42.67
C ASP A 86 16.67 -7.55 43.58
N SER A 87 15.45 -7.37 43.10
CA SER A 87 14.30 -6.82 43.82
C SER A 87 13.16 -7.82 43.82
N ILE A 88 12.51 -7.99 44.97
CA ILE A 88 11.38 -8.90 45.14
C ILE A 88 10.15 -8.29 44.47
N ILE A 89 9.42 -9.11 43.71
CA ILE A 89 8.12 -8.72 43.15
C ILE A 89 7.04 -8.97 44.19
N ILE A 90 6.24 -7.95 44.50
CA ILE A 90 5.11 -8.08 45.42
C ILE A 90 3.93 -8.71 44.67
N MET A 91 3.38 -9.77 45.25
CA MET A 91 2.21 -10.47 44.71
C MET A 91 1.06 -10.50 45.71
N ASP A 92 -0.16 -10.41 45.18
CA ASP A 92 -1.39 -10.74 45.91
C ASP A 92 -1.99 -12.00 45.27
N GLY A 93 -1.83 -13.15 45.94
CA GLY A 93 -2.10 -14.45 45.36
C GLY A 93 -1.23 -14.72 44.13
N ASN A 94 -1.87 -14.89 42.97
CA ASN A 94 -1.19 -15.12 41.68
C ASN A 94 -1.03 -13.84 40.85
N GLN A 95 -1.32 -12.66 41.40
CA GLN A 95 -1.28 -11.40 40.65
C GLN A 95 -0.06 -10.57 41.08
N VAL A 96 0.66 -9.99 40.13
CA VAL A 96 1.69 -8.99 40.43
C VAL A 96 1.00 -7.68 40.77
N MET A 97 1.36 -7.04 41.88
CA MET A 97 0.66 -5.84 42.34
C MET A 97 1.01 -4.57 41.55
N ASP A 98 2.22 -4.52 41.00
CA ASP A 98 2.70 -3.36 40.23
C ASP A 98 2.59 -3.56 38.73
N SER A 99 2.32 -2.46 38.03
CA SER A 99 2.38 -2.39 36.58
C SER A 99 3.82 -2.37 36.07
N MET A 100 4.05 -2.95 34.89
CA MET A 100 5.37 -3.13 34.30
C MET A 100 5.45 -2.56 32.88
N ASP A 101 6.64 -2.07 32.53
CA ASP A 101 6.99 -1.71 31.16
C ASP A 101 7.56 -2.94 30.44
N LEU A 102 6.77 -3.51 29.54
CA LEU A 102 7.09 -4.70 28.76
C LEU A 102 7.41 -4.37 27.29
N ARG A 103 7.68 -3.09 26.96
CA ARG A 103 8.11 -2.69 25.60
C ARG A 103 9.48 -3.27 25.24
N LYS A 104 10.25 -3.67 26.24
CA LYS A 104 11.52 -4.40 26.09
C LYS A 104 11.44 -5.72 26.87
N PRO A 105 12.23 -6.74 26.48
CA PRO A 105 12.27 -7.98 27.23
C PRO A 105 12.64 -7.77 28.69
N VAL A 106 11.88 -8.40 29.59
CA VAL A 106 12.09 -8.34 31.04
C VAL A 106 12.44 -9.73 31.55
N THR A 107 13.40 -9.80 32.48
CA THR A 107 13.87 -11.08 33.03
C THR A 107 13.43 -11.25 34.47
N LEU A 108 12.78 -12.38 34.76
CA LEU A 108 12.34 -12.82 36.07
C LEU A 108 13.18 -14.01 36.54
N LYS A 109 13.41 -14.11 37.84
CA LYS A 109 14.04 -15.26 38.47
C LYS A 109 13.09 -15.85 39.50
N VAL A 110 12.72 -17.11 39.31
CA VAL A 110 11.84 -17.88 40.19
C VAL A 110 12.68 -18.77 41.08
N TYR A 111 12.38 -18.77 42.37
CA TYR A 111 13.01 -19.66 43.35
C TYR A 111 12.10 -20.86 43.59
N ALA A 112 12.66 -22.05 43.74
CA ALA A 112 11.90 -23.21 44.20
C ALA A 112 11.57 -23.07 45.71
N PRO A 113 10.52 -23.75 46.20
CA PRO A 113 10.22 -23.83 47.64
C PRO A 113 11.40 -24.29 48.51
N ASP A 114 12.32 -25.09 47.97
CA ASP A 114 13.54 -25.56 48.65
C ASP A 114 14.66 -24.49 48.74
N TYR A 115 14.50 -23.36 48.05
CA TYR A 115 15.48 -22.28 47.90
C TYR A 115 16.83 -22.67 47.27
N GLN A 116 17.00 -23.92 46.85
CA GLN A 116 18.23 -24.40 46.23
C GLN A 116 18.20 -24.22 44.72
N GLN A 117 17.02 -24.40 44.12
CA GLN A 117 16.85 -24.31 42.68
C GLN A 117 16.27 -22.96 42.28
N THR A 118 16.78 -22.42 41.17
CA THR A 118 16.23 -21.21 40.56
C THR A 118 16.12 -21.38 39.06
N LYS A 119 15.17 -20.68 38.46
CA LYS A 119 15.00 -20.65 37.02
C LYS A 119 14.71 -19.24 36.54
N THR A 120 15.36 -18.87 35.46
CA THR A 120 15.21 -17.56 34.83
C THR A 120 14.24 -17.65 33.68
N TYR A 121 13.32 -16.68 33.61
CA TYR A 121 12.39 -16.51 32.51
C TYR A 121 12.54 -15.13 31.89
N THR A 122 12.62 -15.06 30.56
CA THR A 122 12.54 -13.79 29.83
C THR A 122 11.15 -13.63 29.22
N ILE A 123 10.44 -12.58 29.63
CA ILE A 123 9.17 -12.17 29.05
C ILE A 123 9.46 -11.30 27.84
N ASN A 124 8.96 -11.71 26.67
CA ASN A 124 9.10 -10.99 25.43
C ASN A 124 7.71 -10.78 24.79
N VAL A 125 7.17 -9.57 24.96
CA VAL A 125 5.88 -9.19 24.38
C VAL A 125 6.11 -8.64 22.97
N ARG A 126 5.64 -9.38 21.97
CA ARG A 126 5.79 -9.03 20.55
C ARG A 126 4.63 -8.14 20.13
N VAL A 127 4.92 -7.01 19.48
CA VAL A 127 3.93 -6.05 18.98
C VAL A 127 4.14 -5.84 17.48
N HIS A 128 3.06 -5.78 16.71
CA HIS A 128 3.13 -5.41 15.30
C HIS A 128 3.73 -4.02 15.15
N LYS A 129 4.72 -3.90 14.26
CA LYS A 129 5.35 -2.61 13.94
C LYS A 129 4.53 -1.80 12.93
N TYR A 130 3.65 -2.46 12.18
CA TYR A 130 2.88 -1.87 11.08
C TYR A 130 1.45 -2.37 11.12
N ASP A 131 0.49 -1.51 10.75
CA ASP A 131 -0.94 -1.84 10.78
C ASP A 131 -1.21 -2.87 9.68
N PRO A 132 -1.80 -4.04 9.99
CA PRO A 132 -2.13 -5.01 8.96
C PRO A 132 -3.06 -4.42 7.88
N ASP A 133 -2.77 -4.76 6.63
CA ASP A 133 -3.40 -4.19 5.41
C ASP A 133 -3.15 -2.69 5.18
N SER A 134 -2.11 -2.12 5.81
CA SER A 134 -1.67 -0.74 5.54
C SER A 134 -0.59 -0.65 4.47
N LEU A 135 -0.64 0.41 3.67
CA LEU A 135 0.36 0.72 2.66
C LEU A 135 1.61 1.31 3.34
N SER A 136 2.75 0.62 3.23
CA SER A 136 4.03 1.10 3.75
C SER A 136 4.92 1.61 2.62
N TRP A 137 5.45 2.82 2.79
CA TRP A 137 6.24 3.51 1.78
C TRP A 137 7.72 3.46 2.08
N ASN A 138 8.53 3.23 1.04
CA ASN A 138 9.97 3.26 1.11
C ASN A 138 10.53 4.19 0.04
N TYR A 139 11.47 5.04 0.42
CA TYR A 139 12.22 5.86 -0.51
C TYR A 139 13.20 4.98 -1.30
N MET A 140 13.21 5.13 -2.63
CA MET A 140 14.02 4.34 -3.56
C MET A 140 15.17 5.15 -4.18
N GLY A 141 15.34 6.42 -3.81
CA GLY A 141 16.29 7.33 -4.44
C GLY A 141 15.63 8.30 -5.42
N GLY A 142 16.42 9.22 -5.98
CA GLY A 142 15.96 10.15 -6.99
C GLY A 142 16.22 9.69 -8.43
N ILE A 143 15.55 10.33 -9.39
CA ILE A 143 15.75 10.10 -10.83
C ILE A 143 16.72 11.16 -11.37
N ASP A 144 16.24 12.38 -11.57
CA ASP A 144 16.99 13.55 -12.04
C ASP A 144 16.23 14.82 -11.65
N ASN A 145 16.88 15.73 -10.90
CA ASN A 145 16.26 16.97 -10.39
C ASN A 145 15.98 18.01 -11.48
N THR A 146 16.32 17.75 -12.74
CA THR A 146 15.88 18.59 -13.88
C THR A 146 14.45 18.26 -14.33
N ILE A 147 13.91 17.12 -13.92
CA ILE A 147 12.54 16.70 -14.24
C ILE A 147 11.56 17.50 -13.40
N THR A 148 10.83 18.43 -14.01
CA THR A 148 9.85 19.31 -13.34
C THR A 148 8.44 19.21 -13.93
N GLY A 149 8.33 18.63 -15.14
CA GLY A 149 7.08 18.55 -15.90
C GLY A 149 6.41 17.18 -15.81
N GLU A 150 5.45 16.98 -16.72
CA GLU A 150 4.72 15.72 -16.84
C GLU A 150 5.65 14.53 -17.15
N GLN A 151 5.20 13.36 -16.71
CA GLN A 151 5.94 12.11 -16.83
C GLN A 151 4.99 10.97 -17.22
N LYS A 152 5.51 9.95 -17.89
CA LYS A 152 4.80 8.68 -18.14
C LYS A 152 5.72 7.52 -17.82
N ALA A 153 5.28 6.66 -16.91
CA ALA A 153 6.03 5.48 -16.52
C ALA A 153 5.37 4.21 -17.04
N VAL A 154 6.19 3.22 -17.40
CA VAL A 154 5.76 1.90 -17.89
C VAL A 154 6.81 0.86 -17.50
N ILE A 155 6.39 -0.38 -17.28
CA ILE A 155 7.30 -1.50 -17.01
C ILE A 155 7.60 -2.24 -18.32
N LEU A 156 8.87 -2.45 -18.61
CA LEU A 156 9.34 -3.28 -19.74
C LEU A 156 10.24 -4.39 -19.18
N GLY A 157 9.77 -5.63 -19.21
CA GLY A 157 10.49 -6.74 -18.55
C GLY A 157 10.66 -6.48 -17.06
N ASP A 158 11.92 -6.44 -16.60
CA ASP A 158 12.27 -6.16 -15.20
C ASP A 158 12.65 -4.68 -14.96
N ASP A 159 12.48 -3.80 -15.95
CA ASP A 159 12.84 -2.37 -15.85
C ASP A 159 11.60 -1.47 -15.74
N ILE A 160 11.70 -0.45 -14.88
CA ILE A 160 10.79 0.70 -14.87
C ILE A 160 11.37 1.75 -15.80
N LEU A 161 10.61 2.14 -16.81
CA LEU A 161 10.95 3.23 -17.72
C LEU A 161 10.09 4.45 -17.38
N ASN A 162 10.69 5.63 -17.38
CA ASN A 162 10.05 6.91 -17.11
C ASN A 162 10.39 7.91 -18.22
N TYR A 163 9.37 8.32 -18.96
CA TYR A 163 9.47 9.27 -20.07
C TYR A 163 9.11 10.66 -19.60
N THR A 164 9.88 11.66 -20.05
CA THR A 164 9.63 13.08 -19.77
C THR A 164 10.27 13.97 -20.83
N ILE A 165 9.85 15.23 -20.90
CA ILE A 165 10.41 16.21 -21.82
C ILE A 165 11.46 17.06 -21.09
N LEU A 166 12.71 16.97 -21.56
CA LEU A 166 13.81 17.82 -21.10
C LEU A 166 14.40 18.56 -22.30
N ASN A 167 14.60 19.87 -22.16
CA ASN A 167 15.16 20.71 -23.23
C ASN A 167 14.46 20.52 -24.60
N ASN A 168 13.12 20.45 -24.58
CA ASN A 168 12.28 20.19 -25.75
C ASN A 168 12.59 18.89 -26.50
N LYS A 169 13.06 17.86 -25.79
CA LYS A 169 13.26 16.51 -26.34
C LYS A 169 12.67 15.45 -25.42
N LEU A 170 12.18 14.37 -26.03
CA LEU A 170 11.72 13.21 -25.29
C LEU A 170 12.92 12.43 -24.76
N ASN A 171 12.99 12.30 -23.43
CA ASN A 171 14.00 11.55 -22.71
C ASN A 171 13.33 10.36 -22.04
N VAL A 172 14.07 9.25 -21.93
CA VAL A 172 13.68 8.09 -21.14
C VAL A 172 14.74 7.83 -20.08
N PHE A 173 14.28 7.64 -18.85
CA PHE A 173 15.06 7.18 -17.72
C PHE A 173 14.64 5.76 -17.38
N TRP A 174 15.58 4.87 -17.07
CA TRP A 174 15.22 3.53 -16.64
C TRP A 174 16.09 2.98 -15.52
N ARG A 175 15.50 2.04 -14.79
CA ARG A 175 16.14 1.30 -13.72
C ARG A 175 15.44 -0.05 -13.53
N GLN A 176 16.22 -1.08 -13.23
CA GLN A 176 15.69 -2.37 -12.81
C GLN A 176 14.84 -2.27 -11.54
N ILE A 177 13.71 -2.95 -11.53
CA ILE A 177 12.78 -3.05 -10.40
C ILE A 177 13.54 -3.52 -9.14
N GLY A 178 13.31 -2.82 -8.03
CA GLY A 178 13.95 -3.12 -6.75
C GLY A 178 15.43 -2.73 -6.62
N SER A 179 16.08 -2.30 -7.71
CA SER A 179 17.49 -1.87 -7.67
C SER A 179 17.68 -0.57 -6.90
N LYS A 180 18.84 -0.44 -6.25
CA LYS A 180 19.32 0.80 -5.60
C LYS A 180 20.33 1.57 -6.45
N SER A 181 20.72 1.05 -7.61
CA SER A 181 21.70 1.67 -8.52
C SER A 181 21.13 2.95 -9.17
N SER A 182 21.94 3.92 -9.55
CA SER A 182 21.44 5.13 -10.23
C SER A 182 20.59 4.82 -11.47
N TRP A 183 19.66 5.73 -11.80
CA TRP A 183 18.90 5.67 -13.05
C TRP A 183 19.84 5.88 -14.24
N THR A 184 19.61 5.15 -15.32
CA THR A 184 20.25 5.39 -16.61
C THR A 184 19.30 6.23 -17.47
N SER A 185 19.84 7.04 -18.38
CA SER A 185 19.02 7.88 -19.26
C SER A 185 19.53 7.89 -20.70
N ALA A 186 18.61 8.16 -21.61
CA ALA A 186 18.89 8.35 -23.03
C ALA A 186 17.83 9.26 -23.67
N LEU A 187 18.20 9.86 -24.80
CA LEU A 187 17.24 10.49 -25.70
C LEU A 187 16.49 9.40 -26.47
N VAL A 188 15.19 9.59 -26.67
CA VAL A 188 14.44 8.76 -27.62
C VAL A 188 14.89 9.13 -29.04
N GLU A 189 15.20 8.13 -29.85
CA GLU A 189 15.74 8.33 -31.19
C GLU A 189 14.66 8.78 -32.19
N GLY A 190 15.04 9.69 -33.09
CA GLY A 190 14.14 10.27 -34.08
C GLY A 190 13.18 11.31 -33.49
N ASP A 191 12.19 11.72 -34.29
CA ASP A 191 11.17 12.68 -33.90
C ASP A 191 9.75 12.11 -34.04
N ILE A 192 9.62 10.81 -33.73
CA ILE A 192 8.38 10.03 -33.88
C ILE A 192 7.24 10.60 -33.03
N PHE A 193 7.58 11.15 -31.87
CA PHE A 193 6.62 11.75 -30.93
C PHE A 193 6.58 13.29 -30.99
N ASN A 194 7.19 13.92 -32.01
CA ASN A 194 7.25 15.37 -32.18
C ASN A 194 7.71 16.11 -30.90
N ASN A 195 8.72 15.57 -30.23
CA ASN A 195 9.21 16.01 -28.92
C ASN A 195 8.13 16.18 -27.82
N THR A 196 7.06 15.39 -27.85
CA THR A 196 6.01 15.32 -26.83
C THR A 196 5.98 13.95 -26.16
N LEU A 197 5.31 13.86 -25.00
CA LEU A 197 5.03 12.56 -24.39
C LEU A 197 4.06 11.76 -25.28
N PRO A 198 4.22 10.42 -25.34
CA PRO A 198 3.23 9.57 -26.00
C PRO A 198 1.82 9.81 -25.45
N THR A 199 0.82 9.87 -26.33
CA THR A 199 -0.57 10.09 -25.90
C THR A 199 -1.08 8.91 -25.07
N SER A 200 -0.67 7.68 -25.44
CA SER A 200 -0.78 6.47 -24.63
C SER A 200 0.48 5.62 -24.74
N ILE A 201 0.79 4.86 -23.70
CA ILE A 201 1.91 3.90 -23.67
C ILE A 201 1.53 2.72 -22.78
N LEU A 202 1.82 1.51 -23.23
CA LEU A 202 1.60 0.28 -22.46
C LEU A 202 2.64 -0.77 -22.82
N SER A 203 2.73 -1.80 -21.98
CA SER A 203 3.57 -2.98 -22.18
C SER A 203 2.69 -4.17 -22.55
N TYR A 204 3.11 -4.93 -23.55
CA TYR A 204 2.43 -6.15 -23.99
C TYR A 204 3.45 -7.08 -24.65
N ASP A 205 3.41 -8.36 -24.29
CA ASP A 205 4.27 -9.41 -24.85
C ASP A 205 5.77 -9.03 -24.94
N GLY A 206 6.31 -8.44 -23.86
CA GLY A 206 7.73 -8.06 -23.79
C GLY A 206 8.13 -6.85 -24.65
N LYS A 207 7.17 -6.13 -25.23
CA LYS A 207 7.37 -4.89 -26.00
C LYS A 207 6.57 -3.75 -25.41
N LEU A 208 6.97 -2.53 -25.73
CA LEU A 208 6.18 -1.33 -25.52
C LEU A 208 5.41 -0.97 -26.79
N TYR A 209 4.20 -0.44 -26.60
CA TYR A 209 3.36 0.11 -27.64
C TYR A 209 2.93 1.52 -27.25
N ALA A 210 2.97 2.46 -28.18
CA ALA A 210 2.69 3.85 -27.92
C ALA A 210 2.01 4.55 -29.11
N THR A 211 1.15 5.52 -28.81
CA THR A 211 0.56 6.44 -29.80
C THR A 211 1.16 7.83 -29.67
N SER A 212 1.15 8.59 -30.76
CA SER A 212 1.72 9.94 -30.82
C SER A 212 0.64 11.04 -30.79
N SER A 213 1.04 12.26 -30.44
CA SER A 213 0.19 13.46 -30.50
C SER A 213 0.00 13.99 -31.92
N THR A 214 0.78 13.48 -32.88
CA THR A 214 0.68 13.79 -34.31
C THR A 214 -0.65 13.34 -34.94
N ASN A 215 -1.40 12.45 -34.27
CA ASN A 215 -2.65 11.86 -34.75
C ASN A 215 -2.51 11.22 -36.15
N ASP A 216 -1.35 10.62 -36.43
CA ASP A 216 -1.06 9.90 -37.67
C ASP A 216 -1.82 8.57 -37.80
N GLY A 217 -2.47 8.11 -36.73
CA GLY A 217 -3.17 6.83 -36.67
C GLY A 217 -2.24 5.63 -36.48
N ILE A 218 -0.95 5.88 -36.26
CA ILE A 218 0.09 4.84 -36.20
C ILE A 218 0.37 4.49 -34.74
N VAL A 219 0.48 3.19 -34.46
CA VAL A 219 1.04 2.67 -33.21
C VAL A 219 2.51 2.36 -33.44
N TYR A 220 3.36 2.87 -32.56
CA TYR A 220 4.79 2.60 -32.55
C TYR A 220 5.10 1.52 -31.51
N GLU A 221 6.03 0.63 -31.82
CA GLU A 221 6.53 -0.40 -30.90
C GLU A 221 8.02 -0.23 -30.59
N SER A 222 8.43 -0.72 -29.42
CA SER A 222 9.83 -0.73 -29.00
C SER A 222 10.14 -1.93 -28.10
N THR A 223 11.32 -2.51 -28.27
CA THR A 223 11.87 -3.57 -27.41
C THR A 223 12.81 -3.05 -26.32
N ASN A 224 13.16 -1.76 -26.35
CA ASN A 224 14.15 -1.16 -25.44
C ASN A 224 13.73 0.21 -24.87
N GLY A 225 12.63 0.78 -25.35
CA GLY A 225 12.11 2.09 -24.95
C GLY A 225 12.82 3.32 -25.55
N THR A 226 13.93 3.15 -26.26
CA THR A 226 14.71 4.26 -26.84
C THR A 226 14.54 4.37 -28.35
N THR A 227 14.44 3.24 -29.04
CA THR A 227 14.23 3.16 -30.49
C THR A 227 12.83 2.65 -30.78
N TRP A 228 12.10 3.33 -31.66
CA TRP A 228 10.71 3.03 -31.97
C TRP A 228 10.51 2.85 -33.48
N THR A 229 9.63 1.93 -33.86
CA THR A 229 9.24 1.69 -35.24
C THR A 229 7.73 1.52 -35.34
N ALA A 230 7.13 1.75 -36.52
CA ALA A 230 5.70 1.47 -36.72
C ALA A 230 5.43 -0.03 -36.47
N SER A 231 4.37 -0.32 -35.73
CA SER A 231 3.99 -1.69 -35.38
C SER A 231 3.13 -2.33 -36.46
N GLU A 232 3.49 -3.54 -36.85
CA GLU A 232 2.71 -4.30 -37.83
C GLU A 232 1.38 -4.81 -37.27
N LEU A 233 1.26 -4.94 -35.94
CA LEU A 233 0.05 -5.43 -35.24
C LEU A 233 -1.20 -4.57 -35.51
N PHE A 234 -1.01 -3.31 -35.90
CA PHE A 234 -2.09 -2.35 -36.13
C PHE A 234 -2.20 -1.91 -37.60
N SER A 235 -1.54 -2.61 -38.53
CA SER A 235 -1.40 -2.17 -39.94
C SER A 235 -2.73 -1.93 -40.68
N ASN A 236 -3.82 -2.55 -40.22
CA ASN A 236 -5.15 -2.44 -40.81
C ASN A 236 -6.07 -1.45 -40.07
N SER A 237 -5.54 -0.72 -39.08
CA SER A 237 -6.32 0.15 -38.20
C SER A 237 -5.71 1.52 -38.03
N SER A 238 -6.55 2.54 -38.04
CA SER A 238 -6.16 3.92 -37.70
C SER A 238 -6.38 4.15 -36.20
N VAL A 239 -5.34 3.96 -35.39
CA VAL A 239 -5.45 3.98 -33.93
C VAL A 239 -5.35 5.39 -33.37
N ASN A 240 -6.37 5.83 -32.63
CA ASN A 240 -6.39 7.12 -31.96
C ASN A 240 -5.79 7.07 -30.54
N LEU A 241 -6.02 5.99 -29.81
CA LEU A 241 -5.62 5.86 -28.40
C LEU A 241 -5.55 4.39 -27.98
N LEU A 242 -4.46 3.96 -27.34
CA LEU A 242 -4.41 2.67 -26.66
C LEU A 242 -5.11 2.79 -25.30
N LEU A 243 -5.90 1.77 -24.94
CA LEU A 243 -6.68 1.78 -23.71
C LEU A 243 -6.06 0.91 -22.62
N ALA A 244 -5.98 -0.40 -22.84
CA ALA A 244 -5.33 -1.33 -21.93
C ALA A 244 -4.96 -2.66 -22.63
N PRO A 245 -3.89 -3.33 -22.21
CA PRO A 245 -3.61 -4.71 -22.59
C PRO A 245 -4.44 -5.70 -21.77
N LEU A 246 -4.74 -6.84 -22.36
CA LEU A 246 -5.22 -8.08 -21.72
C LEU A 246 -4.23 -9.20 -22.06
N SER A 247 -4.41 -10.42 -21.53
CA SER A 247 -3.44 -11.50 -21.75
C SER A 247 -3.24 -11.87 -23.22
N ASN A 248 -4.26 -11.70 -24.06
CA ASN A 248 -4.20 -12.10 -25.49
C ASN A 248 -4.37 -10.95 -26.48
N LYS A 249 -4.64 -9.71 -26.03
CA LYS A 249 -4.96 -8.61 -26.94
C LYS A 249 -4.70 -7.24 -26.34
N ILE A 250 -4.56 -6.24 -27.20
CA ILE A 250 -4.53 -4.83 -26.82
C ILE A 250 -5.84 -4.18 -27.23
N THR A 251 -6.51 -3.50 -26.29
CA THR A 251 -7.72 -2.70 -26.59
C THR A 251 -7.36 -1.26 -26.95
N PHE A 252 -8.07 -0.68 -27.91
CA PHE A 252 -7.80 0.66 -28.43
C PHE A 252 -9.04 1.35 -29.01
N ILE A 253 -8.92 2.64 -29.29
CA ILE A 253 -9.90 3.43 -30.05
C ILE A 253 -9.43 3.54 -31.49
N GLU A 254 -10.26 3.08 -32.42
CA GLU A 254 -10.04 3.18 -33.86
C GLU A 254 -10.86 4.33 -34.47
N ALA A 255 -10.27 5.07 -35.41
CA ALA A 255 -10.96 6.05 -36.22
C ALA A 255 -11.40 5.44 -37.55
N ILE A 256 -12.72 5.34 -37.78
CA ILE A 256 -13.32 4.83 -39.01
C ILE A 256 -14.30 5.87 -39.54
N ASN A 257 -14.07 6.38 -40.77
CA ASN A 257 -14.94 7.36 -41.43
C ASN A 257 -15.29 8.59 -40.56
N GLY A 258 -14.33 9.09 -39.79
CA GLY A 258 -14.51 10.26 -38.91
C GLY A 258 -15.23 9.98 -37.58
N LYS A 259 -15.60 8.72 -37.32
CA LYS A 259 -16.15 8.26 -36.03
C LYS A 259 -15.13 7.43 -35.27
N LYS A 260 -15.29 7.37 -33.95
CA LYS A 260 -14.42 6.60 -33.04
C LYS A 260 -15.13 5.33 -32.59
N PHE A 261 -14.45 4.19 -32.64
CA PHE A 261 -14.97 2.88 -32.23
C PHE A 261 -14.01 2.19 -31.26
N PHE A 262 -14.54 1.44 -30.30
CA PHE A 262 -13.72 0.53 -29.51
C PHE A 262 -13.35 -0.69 -30.35
N ASN A 263 -12.08 -1.08 -30.32
CA ASN A 263 -11.56 -2.25 -31.03
C ASN A 263 -10.40 -2.91 -30.25
N SER A 264 -9.89 -4.05 -30.74
CA SER A 264 -8.67 -4.68 -30.24
C SER A 264 -7.87 -5.39 -31.33
N THR A 265 -6.64 -5.79 -31.01
CA THR A 265 -5.73 -6.50 -31.94
C THR A 265 -6.27 -7.89 -32.33
N ASP A 266 -6.95 -8.55 -31.40
CA ASP A 266 -7.81 -9.72 -31.67
C ASP A 266 -9.27 -9.27 -31.83
N GLU A 267 -10.15 -10.12 -32.36
CA GLU A 267 -11.57 -9.78 -32.50
C GLU A 267 -12.22 -9.43 -31.14
N ILE A 268 -12.90 -8.27 -31.07
CA ILE A 268 -13.88 -8.00 -30.00
C ILE A 268 -15.21 -8.63 -30.39
N LYS A 269 -15.99 -9.12 -29.41
CA LYS A 269 -17.40 -9.40 -29.68
C LYS A 269 -18.09 -8.11 -30.09
N LYS A 270 -18.68 -8.12 -31.27
CA LYS A 270 -19.44 -7.00 -31.80
C LYS A 270 -20.76 -6.89 -31.04
N ALA A 271 -21.17 -5.65 -30.74
CA ALA A 271 -22.45 -5.41 -30.11
C ALA A 271 -23.57 -5.66 -31.13
N LYS A 272 -24.63 -6.35 -30.71
CA LYS A 272 -25.85 -6.48 -31.50
C LYS A 272 -26.67 -5.19 -31.33
N ILE A 273 -26.39 -4.19 -32.16
CA ILE A 273 -27.10 -2.89 -32.13
C ILE A 273 -28.38 -2.96 -32.99
N THR A 274 -28.39 -3.80 -34.02
CA THR A 274 -29.54 -4.17 -34.88
C THR A 274 -29.52 -5.69 -35.11
N ASP A 275 -30.16 -6.23 -36.15
CA ASP A 275 -29.91 -7.61 -36.59
C ASP A 275 -28.50 -7.84 -37.17
N GLU A 276 -27.63 -6.82 -37.13
CA GLU A 276 -26.23 -6.87 -37.54
C GLU A 276 -25.27 -6.67 -36.36
N GLU A 277 -24.15 -7.37 -36.41
CA GLU A 277 -23.03 -7.22 -35.48
C GLU A 277 -22.14 -6.04 -35.89
N GLN A 278 -22.01 -5.04 -35.01
CA GLN A 278 -21.20 -3.84 -35.26
C GLN A 278 -20.26 -3.52 -34.09
N LEU A 279 -19.16 -2.81 -34.38
CA LEU A 279 -18.29 -2.26 -33.34
C LEU A 279 -19.04 -1.22 -32.51
N GLN A 280 -18.74 -1.16 -31.21
CA GLN A 280 -19.32 -0.15 -30.33
C GLN A 280 -18.72 1.22 -30.64
N GLU A 281 -19.54 2.18 -31.05
CA GLU A 281 -19.15 3.59 -31.21
C GLU A 281 -18.77 4.17 -29.84
N VAL A 282 -17.65 4.88 -29.75
CA VAL A 282 -17.16 5.50 -28.52
C VAL A 282 -18.12 6.64 -28.14
N PRO A 283 -18.77 6.57 -26.97
CA PRO A 283 -19.68 7.62 -26.53
C PRO A 283 -18.97 8.96 -26.29
N LYS A 284 -19.71 10.07 -26.42
CA LYS A 284 -19.17 11.43 -26.20
C LYS A 284 -18.71 11.67 -24.76
N ASP A 285 -19.25 10.91 -23.82
CA ASP A 285 -18.89 10.91 -22.41
C ASP A 285 -17.79 9.90 -22.09
N PHE A 286 -17.03 9.41 -23.08
CA PHE A 286 -15.81 8.65 -22.81
C PHE A 286 -14.62 9.59 -22.51
N PRO A 287 -13.67 9.21 -21.64
CA PRO A 287 -12.45 9.99 -21.40
C PRO A 287 -11.68 10.33 -22.67
N ILE A 288 -11.24 11.57 -22.79
CA ILE A 288 -10.52 12.10 -23.96
C ILE A 288 -8.99 11.99 -23.86
N GLY A 289 -8.45 11.62 -22.70
CA GLY A 289 -7.01 11.52 -22.48
C GLY A 289 -6.65 11.34 -21.01
N ASN A 290 -5.35 11.37 -20.72
CA ASN A 290 -4.76 11.00 -19.43
C ASN A 290 -5.42 9.73 -18.84
N ILE A 291 -5.40 8.68 -19.65
CA ILE A 291 -6.00 7.40 -19.32
C ILE A 291 -5.12 6.69 -18.29
N SER A 292 -5.74 6.26 -17.20
CA SER A 292 -5.18 5.28 -16.29
C SER A 292 -6.07 4.06 -16.26
N TYR A 293 -5.46 2.88 -16.27
CA TYR A 293 -6.18 1.62 -16.30
C TYR A 293 -5.56 0.62 -15.32
N THR A 294 -6.36 -0.38 -14.98
CA THR A 294 -5.91 -1.58 -14.30
C THR A 294 -6.66 -2.79 -14.84
N THR A 295 -6.02 -3.94 -14.85
CA THR A 295 -6.63 -5.22 -15.22
C THR A 295 -6.91 -6.05 -13.97
N TYR A 296 -7.96 -6.85 -14.02
CA TYR A 296 -8.38 -7.69 -12.90
C TYR A 296 -9.09 -8.95 -13.39
N SER A 297 -9.20 -9.96 -12.53
CA SER A 297 -10.05 -11.12 -12.78
C SER A 297 -11.45 -10.87 -12.22
N THR A 298 -12.47 -11.04 -13.06
CA THR A 298 -13.87 -10.98 -12.61
C THR A 298 -14.20 -12.21 -11.75
N ALA A 299 -15.35 -12.18 -11.07
CA ALA A 299 -15.85 -13.32 -10.29
C ALA A 299 -16.07 -14.61 -11.14
N THR A 300 -16.13 -14.49 -12.47
CA THR A 300 -16.24 -15.60 -13.40
C THR A 300 -14.91 -15.98 -14.05
N ASN A 301 -13.78 -15.51 -13.51
CA ASN A 301 -12.42 -15.72 -14.02
C ASN A 301 -12.20 -15.22 -15.46
N LEU A 302 -12.92 -14.17 -15.86
CA LEU A 302 -12.64 -13.46 -17.11
C LEU A 302 -11.74 -12.26 -16.81
N GLU A 303 -10.85 -11.92 -17.73
CA GLU A 303 -10.09 -10.68 -17.58
C GLU A 303 -11.02 -9.47 -17.81
N GLY A 304 -10.96 -8.53 -16.87
CA GLY A 304 -11.65 -7.25 -16.94
C GLY A 304 -10.64 -6.11 -16.95
N ILE A 305 -11.08 -4.99 -17.53
CA ILE A 305 -10.37 -3.70 -17.47
C ILE A 305 -11.23 -2.75 -16.65
N MET A 306 -10.60 -1.98 -15.77
CA MET A 306 -11.16 -0.78 -15.19
C MET A 306 -10.32 0.40 -15.63
N LEU A 307 -10.96 1.43 -16.18
CA LEU A 307 -10.31 2.58 -16.79
C LEU A 307 -10.92 3.88 -16.29
N ILE A 308 -10.06 4.87 -16.05
CA ILE A 308 -10.44 6.24 -15.74
C ILE A 308 -9.62 7.21 -16.60
N GLY A 309 -10.06 8.46 -16.69
CA GLY A 309 -9.26 9.49 -17.36
C GLY A 309 -9.91 10.86 -17.32
N LYS A 310 -9.33 11.78 -18.08
CA LYS A 310 -9.78 13.15 -18.23
C LYS A 310 -10.98 13.22 -19.17
N TYR A 311 -12.01 13.97 -18.80
CA TYR A 311 -13.19 14.23 -19.61
C TYR A 311 -13.11 15.61 -20.26
N GLU A 312 -13.75 15.79 -21.42
CA GLU A 312 -13.93 17.13 -22.01
C GLU A 312 -14.79 18.01 -21.08
N ASN A 313 -15.90 17.46 -20.60
CA ASN A 313 -16.75 18.05 -19.58
C ASN A 313 -16.85 17.06 -18.41
N GLN A 314 -16.30 17.43 -17.25
CA GLN A 314 -16.27 16.54 -16.10
C GLN A 314 -17.70 16.20 -15.63
N PRO A 315 -18.07 14.92 -15.52
CA PRO A 315 -19.39 14.52 -15.06
C PRO A 315 -19.69 14.99 -13.63
N THR A 316 -20.95 15.37 -13.39
CA THR A 316 -21.44 15.84 -12.09
C THR A 316 -22.56 14.96 -11.55
N VAL A 317 -22.73 14.94 -10.23
CA VAL A 317 -23.80 14.20 -9.55
C VAL A 317 -24.51 15.06 -8.50
N GLY A 318 -25.81 14.82 -8.35
CA GLY A 318 -26.69 15.47 -7.37
C GLY A 318 -26.99 16.95 -7.67
N ASP A 319 -27.88 17.52 -6.88
CA ASP A 319 -28.39 18.89 -7.09
C ASP A 319 -27.30 19.97 -6.95
N SER A 320 -26.22 19.66 -6.23
CA SER A 320 -25.05 20.54 -6.07
C SER A 320 -24.07 20.51 -7.24
N ASN A 321 -24.33 19.72 -8.30
CA ASN A 321 -23.44 19.53 -9.44
C ASN A 321 -22.00 19.18 -9.01
N THR A 322 -21.86 18.26 -8.05
CA THR A 322 -20.54 17.85 -7.55
C THR A 322 -19.81 17.08 -8.64
N LYS A 323 -18.62 17.53 -9.04
CA LYS A 323 -17.79 16.86 -10.04
C LYS A 323 -17.20 15.55 -9.52
N THR A 324 -17.15 14.54 -10.39
CA THR A 324 -16.84 13.16 -10.00
C THR A 324 -16.01 12.44 -11.06
N ILE A 325 -15.19 11.47 -10.64
CA ILE A 325 -14.57 10.51 -11.55
C ILE A 325 -15.64 9.51 -12.01
N VAL A 326 -15.61 9.17 -13.29
CA VAL A 326 -16.46 8.13 -13.89
C VAL A 326 -15.57 7.00 -14.40
N PRO A 327 -15.59 5.82 -13.74
CA PRO A 327 -14.91 4.64 -14.23
C PRO A 327 -15.61 4.01 -15.43
N TRP A 328 -14.84 3.37 -16.29
CA TRP A 328 -15.32 2.56 -17.40
C TRP A 328 -14.81 1.13 -17.25
N GLY A 329 -15.71 0.17 -17.38
CA GLY A 329 -15.41 -1.25 -17.31
C GLY A 329 -15.46 -1.91 -18.69
N TYR A 330 -14.52 -2.80 -18.97
CA TYR A 330 -14.62 -3.78 -20.03
C TYR A 330 -14.61 -5.18 -19.41
N MET A 331 -15.59 -6.02 -19.76
CA MET A 331 -15.77 -7.37 -19.21
C MET A 331 -15.87 -8.42 -20.32
N GLY A 332 -15.03 -8.30 -21.34
CA GLY A 332 -14.89 -9.28 -22.43
C GLY A 332 -15.74 -9.03 -23.67
N ASP A 333 -16.81 -8.24 -23.58
CA ASP A 333 -17.73 -7.99 -24.70
C ASP A 333 -17.79 -6.50 -25.07
N ILE A 334 -18.34 -5.66 -24.19
CA ILE A 334 -18.55 -4.23 -24.43
C ILE A 334 -17.91 -3.36 -23.35
N TRP A 335 -17.68 -2.09 -23.68
CA TRP A 335 -17.31 -1.05 -22.73
C TRP A 335 -18.56 -0.45 -22.07
N VAL A 336 -18.55 -0.34 -20.75
CA VAL A 336 -19.68 0.15 -19.96
C VAL A 336 -19.23 1.25 -19.02
N SER A 337 -19.98 2.34 -18.96
CA SER A 337 -19.79 3.42 -18.00
C SER A 337 -20.32 3.04 -16.62
N PHE A 338 -19.52 3.27 -15.59
CA PHE A 338 -19.93 3.17 -14.18
C PHE A 338 -20.23 4.57 -13.63
N ALA A 339 -21.18 5.24 -14.28
CA ALA A 339 -21.59 6.58 -13.93
C ALA A 339 -22.09 6.67 -12.48
N PRO A 340 -21.64 7.68 -11.70
CA PRO A 340 -22.03 7.87 -10.32
C PRO A 340 -23.52 8.21 -10.20
N ASN A 341 -24.16 7.70 -9.15
CA ASN A 341 -25.60 7.88 -8.92
C ASN A 341 -25.95 8.80 -7.73
N ASN A 342 -25.01 9.05 -6.80
CA ASN A 342 -25.21 9.97 -5.67
C ASN A 342 -23.89 10.54 -5.14
N THR A 343 -23.94 11.69 -4.47
CA THR A 343 -22.76 12.39 -3.93
C THR A 343 -22.01 11.61 -2.84
N THR A 344 -22.67 10.71 -2.13
CA THR A 344 -22.08 10.01 -0.97
C THR A 344 -21.22 8.80 -1.33
N SER A 345 -21.42 8.22 -2.51
CA SER A 345 -20.72 7.01 -2.97
C SER A 345 -19.93 7.24 -4.26
N SER A 346 -19.87 8.49 -4.73
CA SER A 346 -19.07 8.86 -5.90
C SER A 346 -17.62 9.11 -5.52
N CYS A 347 -16.69 8.73 -6.41
CA CYS A 347 -15.32 9.21 -6.31
C CYS A 347 -15.31 10.70 -6.72
N PRO A 348 -14.84 11.62 -5.86
CA PRO A 348 -14.77 13.04 -6.22
C PRO A 348 -13.79 13.25 -7.38
N GLU A 349 -13.93 14.36 -8.09
CA GLU A 349 -12.95 14.75 -9.12
C GLU A 349 -11.52 14.78 -8.54
N ILE A 350 -10.61 14.15 -9.27
CA ILE A 350 -9.19 14.10 -8.96
C ILE A 350 -8.46 14.51 -10.24
N GLU A 351 -7.59 15.51 -10.14
CA GLU A 351 -6.69 15.91 -11.22
C GLU A 351 -5.68 14.78 -11.48
N ASN A 352 -5.43 14.48 -12.76
CA ASN A 352 -4.52 13.44 -13.21
C ASN A 352 -4.64 12.11 -12.44
N PRO A 353 -5.81 11.46 -12.49
CA PRO A 353 -6.10 10.34 -11.62
C PRO A 353 -5.42 9.06 -12.12
N SER A 354 -4.95 8.26 -11.17
CA SER A 354 -4.45 6.91 -11.39
C SER A 354 -5.34 5.87 -10.72
N ILE A 355 -5.47 4.71 -11.34
CA ILE A 355 -6.18 3.56 -10.79
C ILE A 355 -5.26 2.35 -10.68
N ILE A 356 -5.41 1.61 -9.58
CA ILE A 356 -4.76 0.30 -9.38
C ILE A 356 -5.78 -0.70 -8.86
N TYR A 357 -5.53 -1.99 -9.12
CA TYR A 357 -6.30 -3.09 -8.56
C TYR A 357 -5.40 -3.93 -7.65
N TYR A 358 -5.82 -4.11 -6.41
CA TYR A 358 -5.09 -4.89 -5.41
C TYR A 358 -6.04 -5.42 -4.34
N ASN A 359 -5.79 -6.64 -3.85
CA ASN A 359 -6.57 -7.28 -2.78
C ASN A 359 -8.10 -7.19 -3.02
N ASP A 360 -8.48 -7.59 -4.23
CA ASP A 360 -9.86 -7.58 -4.74
C ASP A 360 -10.57 -6.21 -4.68
N GLN A 361 -9.78 -5.12 -4.72
CA GLN A 361 -10.28 -3.74 -4.61
C GLN A 361 -9.58 -2.82 -5.61
N PHE A 362 -10.35 -1.87 -6.12
CA PHE A 362 -9.86 -0.75 -6.91
C PHE A 362 -9.49 0.41 -6.00
N TYR A 363 -8.36 1.04 -6.27
CA TYR A 363 -7.93 2.26 -5.60
C TYR A 363 -7.69 3.36 -6.62
N ILE A 364 -8.26 4.54 -6.37
CA ILE A 364 -8.05 5.75 -7.17
C ILE A 364 -7.33 6.80 -6.31
N PHE A 365 -6.35 7.47 -6.92
CA PHE A 365 -5.64 8.60 -6.35
C PHE A 365 -5.19 9.53 -7.48
N GLY A 366 -4.54 10.65 -7.16
CA GLY A 366 -3.98 11.53 -8.17
C GLY A 366 -3.35 12.78 -7.56
N ASP A 367 -3.27 13.83 -8.37
CA ASP A 367 -2.61 15.08 -8.00
C ASP A 367 -3.12 15.62 -6.67
N GLY A 368 -2.22 16.29 -5.97
CA GLY A 368 -2.42 16.78 -4.61
C GLY A 368 -2.36 15.68 -3.55
N PHE A 369 -2.37 14.39 -3.92
CA PHE A 369 -2.14 13.24 -3.03
C PHE A 369 -2.95 13.31 -1.73
N LYS A 370 -4.18 13.80 -1.82
CA LYS A 370 -5.02 14.08 -0.65
C LYS A 370 -5.40 12.79 0.07
N SER A 371 -5.75 11.75 -0.68
CA SER A 371 -6.25 10.47 -0.19
C SER A 371 -6.30 9.42 -1.30
N PHE A 372 -6.32 8.15 -0.92
CA PHE A 372 -6.84 7.09 -1.77
C PHE A 372 -8.35 6.97 -1.62
N TYR A 373 -9.04 6.64 -2.71
CA TYR A 373 -10.44 6.23 -2.73
C TYR A 373 -10.52 4.76 -3.13
N VAL A 374 -11.31 3.97 -2.42
CA VAL A 374 -11.39 2.53 -2.58
C VAL A 374 -12.80 2.07 -2.97
N SER A 375 -12.88 1.08 -3.85
CA SER A 375 -14.13 0.42 -4.24
C SER A 375 -13.90 -1.09 -4.48
N LYS A 376 -14.86 -1.92 -4.10
CA LYS A 376 -14.82 -3.37 -4.43
C LYS A 376 -15.24 -3.68 -5.88
N SER A 377 -16.15 -2.87 -6.43
CA SER A 377 -16.76 -3.13 -7.75
C SER A 377 -16.55 -2.01 -8.75
N GLY A 378 -15.91 -0.91 -8.35
CA GLY A 378 -15.76 0.30 -9.18
C GLY A 378 -16.99 1.20 -9.20
N LEU A 379 -18.08 0.84 -8.49
CA LEU A 379 -19.33 1.62 -8.47
C LEU A 379 -19.41 2.58 -7.27
N ALA A 380 -19.20 2.05 -6.07
CA ALA A 380 -19.30 2.81 -4.83
C ALA A 380 -17.92 3.05 -4.24
N TRP A 381 -17.55 4.31 -4.05
CA TRP A 381 -16.24 4.77 -3.64
C TRP A 381 -16.29 5.41 -2.26
N LYS A 382 -15.26 5.17 -1.46
CA LYS A 382 -15.06 5.80 -0.15
C LYS A 382 -13.60 6.10 0.06
N LYS A 383 -13.29 7.08 0.92
CA LYS A 383 -11.90 7.34 1.34
C LYS A 383 -11.32 6.10 2.00
N ALA A 384 -10.15 5.66 1.56
CA ALA A 384 -9.45 4.54 2.18
C ALA A 384 -8.88 4.97 3.55
N THR A 385 -8.96 4.08 4.53
CA THR A 385 -8.44 4.32 5.88
C THR A 385 -7.08 3.69 6.11
N LYS A 386 -6.82 2.54 5.48
CA LYS A 386 -5.55 1.80 5.59
C LYS A 386 -4.54 2.13 4.48
N PHE A 387 -5.01 2.68 3.37
CA PHE A 387 -4.16 3.18 2.28
C PHE A 387 -4.02 4.68 2.42
N SER A 388 -2.83 5.12 2.84
CA SER A 388 -2.51 6.54 3.02
C SER A 388 -1.19 6.87 2.35
N PHE A 389 -1.06 8.13 1.96
CA PHE A 389 0.23 8.68 1.54
C PHE A 389 1.03 9.15 2.75
N PRO A 390 2.37 9.15 2.66
CA PRO A 390 3.20 9.77 3.66
C PRO A 390 2.82 11.24 3.85
N ASN A 391 2.67 11.66 5.10
CA ASN A 391 2.30 13.02 5.46
C ASN A 391 3.16 13.49 6.63
N TYR A 392 3.51 14.77 6.59
CA TYR A 392 4.34 15.40 7.60
C TYR A 392 3.47 15.96 8.72
N ASN A 393 3.93 15.83 9.96
CA ASN A 393 3.20 16.38 11.10
C ASN A 393 3.46 17.88 11.27
N TRP A 394 2.61 18.70 10.64
CA TRP A 394 2.64 20.16 10.73
C TRP A 394 2.19 20.74 12.08
N SER A 395 1.90 19.91 13.11
CA SER A 395 1.54 20.38 14.46
C SER A 395 2.73 20.54 15.42
N ALA A 396 3.94 20.15 15.02
CA ALA A 396 5.13 20.27 15.84
C ALA A 396 5.48 21.74 16.16
N SER A 397 5.71 22.01 17.44
CA SER A 397 5.80 23.32 18.10
C SER A 397 6.94 24.21 17.61
N GLY A 398 6.65 25.50 17.38
CA GLY A 398 7.57 26.65 17.49
C GLY A 398 8.75 26.77 16.51
N VAL A 399 9.14 25.68 15.85
CA VAL A 399 10.19 25.62 14.83
C VAL A 399 9.58 25.02 13.57
N ILE A 400 9.60 25.77 12.47
CA ILE A 400 9.19 25.24 11.16
C ILE A 400 10.30 24.30 10.67
N LEU A 401 10.26 23.05 11.13
CA LEU A 401 10.95 21.96 10.46
C LEU A 401 10.22 21.71 9.12
N ARG A 402 10.99 21.56 8.04
CA ARG A 402 10.46 21.27 6.70
C ARG A 402 10.48 19.75 6.47
N PRO A 403 9.56 19.21 5.64
CA PRO A 403 9.57 17.79 5.29
C PRO A 403 10.93 17.31 4.79
N THR A 404 11.27 16.06 5.09
CA THR A 404 12.52 15.39 4.67
C THR A 404 12.21 14.00 4.11
N ILE A 405 13.21 13.27 3.63
CA ILE A 405 13.01 11.87 3.18
C ILE A 405 12.59 10.98 4.36
N ASP A 406 13.11 11.21 5.57
CA ASP A 406 12.77 10.42 6.75
C ASP A 406 11.41 10.81 7.36
N ASP A 407 10.95 12.04 7.08
CA ASP A 407 9.62 12.55 7.47
C ASP A 407 8.96 13.28 6.28
N PRO A 408 8.42 12.51 5.30
CA PRO A 408 7.98 13.03 4.01
C PRO A 408 6.55 13.60 4.02
N GLU A 409 6.29 14.54 3.12
CA GLU A 409 4.96 15.11 2.84
C GLU A 409 4.62 14.94 1.36
N PHE A 410 3.52 14.24 1.05
CA PHE A 410 3.05 14.07 -0.33
C PHE A 410 1.95 15.06 -0.70
N ARG A 411 1.24 15.66 0.26
CA ARG A 411 0.08 16.48 -0.04
C ARG A 411 0.48 17.74 -0.79
N GLY A 412 -0.26 18.05 -1.85
CA GLY A 412 0.01 19.19 -2.74
C GLY A 412 0.95 18.89 -3.90
N ARG A 413 1.67 17.76 -3.90
CA ARG A 413 2.52 17.34 -5.04
C ARG A 413 1.69 17.08 -6.29
N LYS A 414 2.27 17.30 -7.46
CA LYS A 414 1.68 17.08 -8.78
C LYS A 414 2.69 16.35 -9.69
N ASN A 415 2.42 16.27 -10.99
CA ASN A 415 3.39 15.84 -12.01
C ASN A 415 4.07 14.49 -11.72
N TYR A 416 3.30 13.53 -11.23
CA TYR A 416 3.79 12.20 -10.92
C TYR A 416 3.56 11.23 -12.08
N ALA A 417 4.32 10.14 -12.10
CA ALA A 417 3.99 8.93 -12.82
C ALA A 417 3.85 7.76 -11.85
N THR A 418 3.08 6.75 -12.21
CA THR A 418 2.89 5.55 -11.39
C THR A 418 2.97 4.28 -12.23
N VAL A 419 3.52 3.22 -11.64
CA VAL A 419 3.46 1.87 -12.18
C VAL A 419 3.15 0.87 -11.07
N GLN A 420 2.45 -0.21 -11.43
CA GLN A 420 2.19 -1.34 -10.55
C GLN A 420 3.03 -2.53 -10.98
N ASP A 421 3.91 -2.98 -10.10
CA ASP A 421 4.61 -4.25 -10.23
C ASP A 421 3.71 -5.34 -9.62
N THR A 422 2.90 -5.95 -10.48
CA THR A 422 1.94 -6.99 -10.07
C THR A 422 2.62 -8.29 -9.65
N LYS A 423 3.85 -8.54 -10.10
CA LYS A 423 4.62 -9.75 -9.77
C LYS A 423 5.13 -9.72 -8.33
N ASN A 424 5.60 -8.57 -7.87
CA ASN A 424 6.15 -8.42 -6.51
C ASN A 424 5.24 -7.60 -5.57
N GLU A 425 4.02 -7.27 -6.02
CA GLU A 425 2.99 -6.57 -5.24
C GLU A 425 3.44 -5.19 -4.72
N TYR A 426 4.08 -4.41 -5.61
CA TYR A 426 4.50 -3.05 -5.32
C TYR A 426 3.80 -2.03 -6.19
N ILE A 427 3.61 -0.83 -5.63
CA ILE A 427 3.30 0.38 -6.42
C ILE A 427 4.51 1.29 -6.35
N TYR A 428 4.88 1.86 -7.48
CA TYR A 428 5.94 2.87 -7.55
C TYR A 428 5.31 4.20 -7.96
N ILE A 429 5.64 5.25 -7.22
CA ILE A 429 5.31 6.64 -7.55
C ILE A 429 6.61 7.38 -7.81
N LEU A 430 6.68 7.98 -9.00
CA LEU A 430 7.83 8.70 -9.51
C LEU A 430 7.45 10.19 -9.56
N PHE A 431 8.14 11.01 -8.77
CA PHE A 431 7.94 12.45 -8.73
C PHE A 431 9.03 13.17 -9.53
N GLY A 432 8.63 14.22 -10.24
CA GLY A 432 9.55 15.28 -10.65
C GLY A 432 9.92 16.15 -9.45
N SER A 433 10.96 16.96 -9.55
CA SER A 433 11.23 17.99 -8.56
C SER A 433 10.18 19.10 -8.62
N GLU A 434 9.72 19.54 -7.45
CA GLU A 434 8.75 20.64 -7.32
C GLU A 434 9.18 21.59 -6.19
N SER A 435 8.85 22.87 -6.35
CA SER A 435 9.18 23.91 -5.38
C SER A 435 7.99 24.80 -5.07
N GLY A 436 7.92 25.31 -3.85
CA GLY A 436 6.86 26.24 -3.44
C GLY A 436 5.49 25.57 -3.25
N ILE A 437 5.47 24.27 -2.95
CA ILE A 437 4.25 23.47 -2.83
C ILE A 437 3.47 23.92 -1.60
N THR A 438 2.20 24.24 -1.79
CA THR A 438 1.25 24.56 -0.73
C THR A 438 -0.01 23.71 -0.87
N PHE A 439 -0.67 23.47 0.27
CA PHE A 439 -1.97 22.80 0.30
C PHE A 439 -2.75 23.22 1.53
N SER A 440 -4.06 23.07 1.49
CA SER A 440 -4.93 23.34 2.64
C SER A 440 -5.45 22.03 3.22
N GLU A 441 -5.52 21.95 4.55
CA GLU A 441 -6.14 20.82 5.27
C GLU A 441 -7.14 21.31 6.32
N ASN A 442 -8.18 20.52 6.56
CA ASN A 442 -9.12 20.76 7.65
C ASN A 442 -8.60 20.10 8.92
N ILE A 443 -8.27 20.91 9.93
CA ILE A 443 -7.94 20.44 11.26
C ILE A 443 -9.14 20.61 12.20
N LYS A 444 -9.32 19.66 13.12
CA LYS A 444 -10.32 19.79 14.19
C LYS A 444 -9.71 20.54 15.36
N VAL A 445 -10.19 21.75 15.62
CA VAL A 445 -9.82 22.55 16.80
C VAL A 445 -11.08 22.82 17.61
N ALA A 446 -11.11 22.31 18.85
CA ALA A 446 -12.20 22.51 19.81
C ALA A 446 -13.61 22.20 19.24
N GLY A 447 -13.74 21.15 18.41
CA GLY A 447 -15.01 20.75 17.79
C GLY A 447 -15.40 21.50 16.53
N SER A 448 -14.61 22.50 16.09
CA SER A 448 -14.77 23.18 14.81
C SER A 448 -13.75 22.66 13.78
N ASN A 449 -14.17 22.57 12.51
CA ASN A 449 -13.26 22.31 11.40
C ASN A 449 -12.67 23.66 10.94
N THR A 450 -11.37 23.85 11.14
CA THR A 450 -10.65 25.03 10.66
C THR A 450 -9.79 24.63 9.46
N LEU A 451 -9.90 25.38 8.37
CA LEU A 451 -9.02 25.22 7.21
C LEU A 451 -7.68 25.91 7.52
N VAL A 452 -6.59 25.17 7.37
CA VAL A 452 -5.23 25.67 7.61
C VAL A 452 -4.37 25.40 6.39
N ASP A 453 -3.66 26.44 5.94
CA ASP A 453 -2.71 26.35 4.86
C ASP A 453 -1.35 25.83 5.35
N ARG A 454 -0.76 24.92 4.58
CA ARG A 454 0.52 24.27 4.84
C ARG A 454 1.50 24.56 3.72
N GLY A 455 2.79 24.49 4.04
CA GLY A 455 3.89 24.87 3.16
C GLY A 455 4.38 26.31 3.37
N PRO A 456 5.18 26.85 2.43
CA PRO A 456 5.69 26.16 1.24
C PRO A 456 6.74 25.11 1.60
N TYR A 457 6.74 23.98 0.90
CA TYR A 457 7.82 23.00 0.93
C TYR A 457 8.26 22.61 -0.49
N ASN A 458 9.40 21.95 -0.61
CA ASN A 458 9.99 21.49 -1.86
C ASN A 458 10.31 20.00 -1.74
N HIS A 459 10.39 19.31 -2.87
CA HIS A 459 11.01 18.00 -2.95
C HIS A 459 11.79 17.87 -4.25
N ASP A 460 12.77 16.98 -4.23
CA ASP A 460 13.57 16.63 -5.39
C ASP A 460 12.79 15.67 -6.31
N SER A 461 13.41 15.24 -7.41
CA SER A 461 12.87 14.10 -8.13
C SER A 461 13.04 12.86 -7.27
N GLU A 462 11.94 12.23 -6.88
CA GLU A 462 11.92 11.17 -5.88
C GLU A 462 11.14 9.95 -6.37
N VAL A 463 11.64 8.76 -6.07
CA VAL A 463 10.93 7.50 -6.32
C VAL A 463 10.55 6.88 -4.99
N TRP A 464 9.26 6.57 -4.84
CA TRP A 464 8.71 5.95 -3.66
C TRP A 464 8.03 4.64 -4.01
N ARG A 465 8.32 3.61 -3.23
CA ARG A 465 7.73 2.28 -3.39
C ARG A 465 6.80 1.98 -2.23
N GLY A 466 5.52 1.86 -2.52
CA GLY A 466 4.50 1.35 -1.60
C GLY A 466 4.46 -0.17 -1.66
N ARG A 467 4.67 -0.85 -0.52
CA ARG A 467 4.37 -2.28 -0.40
C ARG A 467 2.89 -2.45 -0.11
N LEU A 468 2.23 -3.17 -1.00
CA LEU A 468 0.87 -3.60 -0.79
C LEU A 468 0.95 -4.76 0.21
N ASN A 469 0.76 -4.48 1.51
CA ASN A 469 0.90 -5.49 2.55
C ASN A 469 -0.38 -6.34 2.61
N GLN A 470 -0.24 -7.66 2.50
CA GLN A 470 -1.23 -8.63 2.95
C GLN A 470 -0.78 -9.22 4.30
N LEU A 471 -1.73 -9.56 5.15
CA LEU A 471 -1.49 -10.37 6.33
C LEU A 471 -0.82 -11.70 5.95
N TRP A 472 0.13 -12.16 6.77
CA TRP A 472 0.80 -13.46 6.53
C TRP A 472 -0.19 -14.65 6.52
N PHE A 473 -1.36 -14.50 7.15
CA PHE A 473 -2.42 -15.52 7.18
C PHE A 473 -3.09 -15.71 5.80
N ASP A 474 -3.12 -14.68 4.95
CA ASP A 474 -3.72 -14.75 3.62
C ASP A 474 -2.77 -15.35 2.59
N LEU A 475 -1.45 -15.15 2.75
CA LEU A 475 -0.40 -15.86 2.00
C LEU A 475 -0.44 -17.38 2.20
N ALA A 476 -0.95 -17.86 3.35
CA ALA A 476 -1.11 -19.30 3.61
C ALA A 476 -2.32 -19.92 2.89
N LYS A 477 -3.24 -19.11 2.35
CA LYS A 477 -4.43 -19.55 1.61
C LYS A 477 -4.33 -19.32 0.10
N SER A 478 -3.35 -18.55 -0.36
CA SER A 478 -3.07 -18.44 -1.79
C SER A 478 -2.51 -19.78 -2.29
N PRO A 479 -3.08 -20.41 -3.33
CA PRO A 479 -2.45 -21.56 -3.96
C PRO A 479 -1.06 -21.11 -4.40
N LYS A 480 -0.01 -21.75 -3.87
CA LYS A 480 1.33 -21.61 -4.46
C LYS A 480 1.20 -22.05 -5.93
N GLN A 481 1.36 -21.11 -6.86
CA GLN A 481 1.63 -21.45 -8.26
C GLN A 481 3.00 -22.09 -8.38
#